data_AF-A0A956TLQ7-F1
#
_entry.id   AF-A0A956TLQ7-F1
#
_cell.length_a   1.000
_cell.length_b   1.000
_cell.length_c   1.000
_cell.angle_alpha   90.00
_cell.angle_beta   90.00
_cell.angle_gamma   90.00
#
_symmetry.space_group_name_H-M   'P 1'
#
loop_
_entity.id
_entity.type
_entity.pdbx_description
1 polymer ?
#
loop_
_entity_poly.entity_id
_entity_poly.type
_entity_poly.pdbx_seq_one_letter_code
_entity_poly.pdbx_strand_id
1 'polypeptide(L)'
;MKLFRLVSYSMPIAMAAGLALFCPAAIAGDDAKAVVEKLADKYEAAFKKGDAAAVASLWSEDGTFVSTDGREVSGRKDIEKMYSEFFKDFGAFDIDVVVESAKPLGESAILEKGSVQATDDSGERIRSTEYSVIHVKDGDGWKIASAIERSVTPEPLTLKAIAWLAGNWHACGARGEITLKNNWQGKNFLVGTFTLKGKDGLDRTDTQVIGVDPYTGTLRSWIFDSDGGVGTGDWCRDGKGFVIDVKRVTEEGLRSTCRDYLRRQDDGSFTWKSTEIDVDGELLPDTEEIKVEKAE
;
A
#
# COMPACT_ATOMS: atom_id res chain seq x y z
N MET A 1 -17.86 -95.55 -17.67
CA MET A 1 -19.29 -95.48 -17.32
C MET A 1 -19.83 -94.17 -17.89
N LYS A 2 -20.79 -94.26 -18.82
CA LYS A 2 -21.78 -93.28 -19.34
C LYS A 2 -21.92 -91.94 -18.56
N LEU A 3 -22.27 -90.75 -19.07
CA LEU A 3 -22.62 -90.13 -20.37
C LEU A 3 -22.99 -88.63 -20.08
N PHE A 4 -23.22 -87.81 -21.13
CA PHE A 4 -23.83 -86.44 -21.23
C PHE A 4 -22.85 -85.24 -21.24
N ARG A 5 -22.58 -84.57 -22.40
CA ARG A 5 -23.36 -83.55 -23.18
C ARG A 5 -23.40 -82.17 -22.45
N LEU A 6 -23.19 -80.96 -23.01
CA LEU A 6 -23.23 -80.39 -24.38
C LEU A 6 -22.77 -78.88 -24.34
N VAL A 7 -22.31 -78.30 -25.47
CA VAL A 7 -22.33 -76.83 -25.88
C VAL A 7 -21.37 -75.86 -25.15
N SER A 8 -20.28 -75.28 -25.71
CA SER A 8 -20.04 -74.33 -26.83
C SER A 8 -20.68 -72.93 -26.74
N TYR A 9 -19.84 -71.90 -27.00
CA TYR A 9 -20.13 -70.48 -27.33
C TYR A 9 -20.02 -69.39 -26.23
N SER A 10 -18.91 -68.64 -26.38
CA SER A 10 -18.78 -67.17 -26.41
C SER A 10 -19.32 -66.32 -25.26
N MET A 11 -18.36 -65.85 -24.46
CA MET A 11 -18.45 -64.82 -23.44
C MET A 11 -18.78 -63.45 -24.07
N PRO A 12 -19.71 -62.65 -23.50
CA PRO A 12 -20.09 -61.36 -24.07
C PRO A 12 -19.04 -60.27 -23.81
N ILE A 13 -18.89 -59.42 -24.82
CA ILE A 13 -18.15 -58.15 -24.84
C ILE A 13 -18.71 -57.22 -23.76
N ALA A 14 -17.92 -56.93 -22.74
CA ALA A 14 -18.16 -55.79 -21.84
C ALA A 14 -17.52 -54.55 -22.47
N MET A 15 -18.36 -53.68 -23.03
CA MET A 15 -17.99 -52.37 -23.53
C MET A 15 -17.69 -51.46 -22.33
N ALA A 16 -16.43 -51.37 -21.93
CA ALA A 16 -15.97 -50.38 -20.96
C ALA A 16 -15.96 -49.01 -21.66
N ALA A 17 -17.04 -48.25 -21.48
CA ALA A 17 -17.03 -46.82 -21.74
C ALA A 17 -16.03 -46.19 -20.76
N GLY A 18 -14.86 -45.80 -21.27
CA GLY A 18 -13.90 -45.01 -20.52
C GLY A 18 -14.51 -43.66 -20.18
N LEU A 19 -14.97 -43.51 -18.92
CA LEU A 19 -14.99 -42.20 -18.28
C LEU A 19 -13.53 -41.77 -18.16
N ALA A 20 -13.04 -41.04 -19.16
CA ALA A 20 -11.90 -40.17 -18.94
C ALA A 20 -12.35 -39.18 -17.87
N LEU A 21 -11.91 -39.42 -16.63
CA LEU A 21 -11.82 -38.38 -15.62
C LEU A 21 -11.00 -37.26 -16.27
N PHE A 22 -11.71 -36.25 -16.76
CA PHE A 22 -11.14 -34.96 -17.10
C PHE A 22 -10.63 -34.40 -15.77
N CYS A 23 -9.42 -34.78 -15.38
CA CYS A 23 -8.67 -34.03 -14.39
C CYS A 23 -8.38 -32.71 -15.10
N PRO A 24 -9.04 -31.60 -14.74
CA PRO A 24 -8.74 -30.35 -15.39
C PRO A 24 -7.28 -30.01 -15.07
N ALA A 25 -6.58 -29.46 -16.05
CA ALA A 25 -5.17 -29.17 -15.91
C ALA A 25 -5.00 -27.96 -14.99
N ALA A 26 -4.25 -28.12 -13.90
CA ALA A 26 -3.83 -27.02 -13.06
C ALA A 26 -3.11 -25.96 -13.92
N ILE A 27 -3.46 -24.68 -13.75
CA ILE A 27 -2.74 -23.58 -14.39
C ILE A 27 -1.30 -23.58 -13.88
N ALA A 28 -0.33 -23.56 -14.81
CA ALA A 28 1.08 -23.43 -14.46
C ALA A 28 1.41 -22.01 -14.01
N GLY A 29 2.52 -21.84 -13.29
CA GLY A 29 2.93 -20.53 -12.76
C GLY A 29 3.15 -19.46 -13.84
N ASP A 30 3.82 -19.82 -14.94
CA ASP A 30 4.08 -18.89 -16.06
C ASP A 30 2.77 -18.49 -16.77
N ASP A 31 1.82 -19.42 -16.89
CA ASP A 31 0.49 -19.15 -17.44
C ASP A 31 -0.31 -18.21 -16.53
N ALA A 32 -0.21 -18.38 -15.21
CA ALA A 32 -0.87 -17.48 -14.24
C ALA A 32 -0.30 -16.08 -14.31
N LYS A 33 1.03 -15.92 -14.47
CA LYS A 33 1.65 -14.60 -14.59
C LYS A 33 1.14 -13.86 -15.83
N ALA A 34 1.11 -14.52 -16.98
CA ALA A 34 0.58 -13.92 -18.20
C ALA A 34 -0.92 -13.58 -18.13
N VAL A 35 -1.70 -14.30 -17.32
CA VAL A 35 -3.11 -13.97 -17.06
C VAL A 35 -3.23 -12.69 -16.26
N VAL A 36 -2.49 -12.55 -15.16
CA VAL A 36 -2.60 -11.36 -14.30
C VAL A 36 -1.97 -10.12 -14.94
N GLU A 37 -0.91 -10.25 -15.73
CA GLU A 37 -0.34 -9.14 -16.52
C GLU A 37 -1.38 -8.54 -17.48
N LYS A 38 -2.20 -9.38 -18.15
CA LYS A 38 -3.30 -8.89 -19.00
C LYS A 38 -4.44 -8.23 -18.22
N LEU A 39 -4.62 -8.58 -16.95
CA LEU A 39 -5.59 -7.92 -16.09
C LEU A 39 -5.05 -6.57 -15.62
N ALA A 40 -3.75 -6.52 -15.29
CA ALA A 40 -3.03 -5.29 -14.98
C ALA A 40 -3.10 -4.28 -16.13
N ASP A 41 -2.84 -4.69 -17.39
CA ASP A 41 -2.98 -3.81 -18.57
C ASP A 41 -4.37 -3.16 -18.67
N LYS A 42 -5.43 -3.92 -18.36
CA LYS A 42 -6.81 -3.41 -18.37
C LYS A 42 -7.05 -2.43 -17.22
N TYR A 43 -6.47 -2.72 -16.07
CA TYR A 43 -6.54 -1.89 -14.87
C TYR A 43 -5.87 -0.54 -15.11
N GLU A 44 -4.65 -0.54 -15.65
CA GLU A 44 -3.91 0.67 -16.04
C GLU A 44 -4.67 1.49 -17.08
N ALA A 45 -5.21 0.85 -18.11
CA ALA A 45 -5.98 1.52 -19.16
C ALA A 45 -7.28 2.18 -18.64
N ALA A 46 -7.89 1.60 -17.60
CA ALA A 46 -9.06 2.18 -16.92
C ALA A 46 -8.65 3.38 -16.04
N PHE A 47 -7.55 3.25 -15.29
CA PHE A 47 -6.98 4.33 -14.47
C PHE A 47 -6.59 5.56 -15.29
N LYS A 48 -5.88 5.35 -16.41
CA LYS A 48 -5.50 6.41 -17.35
C LYS A 48 -6.69 7.22 -17.87
N LYS A 49 -7.88 6.62 -17.89
CA LYS A 49 -9.13 7.27 -18.34
C LYS A 49 -9.96 7.85 -17.19
N GLY A 50 -9.58 7.61 -15.93
CA GLY A 50 -10.42 7.90 -14.78
C GLY A 50 -11.75 7.13 -14.81
N ASP A 51 -11.77 5.94 -15.41
CA ASP A 51 -12.99 5.17 -15.64
C ASP A 51 -13.26 4.22 -14.46
N ALA A 52 -13.90 4.76 -13.42
CA ALA A 52 -14.25 4.01 -12.22
C ALA A 52 -15.11 2.77 -12.49
N ALA A 53 -16.03 2.83 -13.47
CA ALA A 53 -16.87 1.71 -13.84
C ALA A 53 -16.06 0.59 -14.52
N ALA A 54 -15.10 0.96 -15.39
CA ALA A 54 -14.18 -0.01 -15.98
C ALA A 54 -13.28 -0.66 -14.93
N VAL A 55 -12.74 0.12 -13.96
CA VAL A 55 -11.98 -0.44 -12.83
C VAL A 55 -12.85 -1.42 -12.05
N ALA A 56 -14.05 -1.00 -11.63
CA ALA A 56 -14.97 -1.83 -10.85
C ALA A 56 -15.39 -3.10 -11.61
N SER A 57 -15.48 -3.06 -12.94
CA SER A 57 -15.81 -4.24 -13.75
C SER A 57 -14.79 -5.37 -13.63
N LEU A 58 -13.55 -5.07 -13.20
CA LEU A 58 -12.50 -6.06 -12.96
C LEU A 58 -12.67 -6.79 -11.62
N TRP A 59 -13.54 -6.31 -10.73
CA TRP A 59 -13.79 -6.91 -9.42
C TRP A 59 -14.91 -7.95 -9.46
N SER A 60 -14.88 -8.93 -8.55
CA SER A 60 -16.05 -9.80 -8.29
C SER A 60 -17.19 -8.97 -7.69
N GLU A 61 -18.42 -9.49 -7.71
CA GLU A 61 -19.57 -8.77 -7.17
C GLU A 61 -19.40 -8.46 -5.68
N ASP A 62 -18.77 -9.37 -4.94
CA ASP A 62 -18.48 -9.35 -3.51
C ASP A 62 -17.03 -8.98 -3.16
N GLY A 63 -16.27 -8.42 -4.10
CA GLY A 63 -14.83 -8.18 -3.93
C GLY A 63 -14.50 -7.22 -2.78
N THR A 64 -13.33 -7.39 -2.16
CA THR A 64 -12.90 -6.57 -1.01
C THR A 64 -11.57 -5.86 -1.25
N PHE A 65 -11.53 -4.57 -0.94
CA PHE A 65 -10.33 -3.75 -1.00
C PHE A 65 -9.93 -3.29 0.40
N VAL A 66 -8.64 -3.41 0.73
CA VAL A 66 -8.06 -2.84 1.95
C VAL A 66 -6.92 -1.90 1.53
N SER A 67 -7.06 -0.61 1.83
CA SER A 67 -6.02 0.40 1.55
C SER A 67 -4.89 0.34 2.57
N THR A 68 -3.81 1.07 2.29
CA THR A 68 -2.62 1.08 3.16
C THR A 68 -2.89 1.56 4.60
N ASP A 69 -3.93 2.38 4.82
CA ASP A 69 -4.38 2.89 6.11
C ASP A 69 -5.32 1.93 6.86
N GLY A 70 -5.63 0.78 6.27
CA GLY A 70 -6.51 -0.23 6.84
C GLY A 70 -8.01 0.05 6.66
N ARG A 71 -8.41 1.04 5.85
CA ARG A 71 -9.81 1.19 5.43
C ARG A 71 -10.19 0.03 4.51
N GLU A 72 -11.35 -0.57 4.79
CA GLU A 72 -11.91 -1.66 4.00
C GLU A 72 -13.13 -1.17 3.20
N VAL A 73 -13.21 -1.60 1.94
CA VAL A 73 -14.34 -1.36 1.04
C VAL A 73 -14.78 -2.70 0.45
N SER A 74 -16.07 -3.01 0.54
CA SER A 74 -16.59 -4.33 0.21
C SER A 74 -17.75 -4.23 -0.78
N GLY A 75 -17.68 -5.04 -1.84
CA GLY A 75 -18.65 -5.08 -2.92
C GLY A 75 -18.30 -4.16 -4.08
N ARG A 76 -18.54 -4.66 -5.32
CA ARG A 76 -18.18 -3.97 -6.57
C ARG A 76 -18.71 -2.53 -6.65
N LYS A 77 -19.94 -2.32 -6.17
CA LYS A 77 -20.61 -1.01 -6.21
C LYS A 77 -19.91 0.03 -5.32
N ASP A 78 -19.47 -0.36 -4.14
CA ASP A 78 -18.80 0.54 -3.21
C ASP A 78 -17.36 0.82 -3.66
N ILE A 79 -16.72 -0.16 -4.30
CA ILE A 79 -15.43 0.01 -4.98
C ILE A 79 -15.54 0.98 -6.17
N GLU A 80 -16.60 0.87 -6.99
CA GLU A 80 -16.87 1.83 -8.08
C GLU A 80 -17.04 3.25 -7.53
N LYS A 81 -17.80 3.39 -6.43
CA LYS A 81 -18.01 4.68 -5.76
C LYS A 81 -16.69 5.26 -5.25
N MET A 82 -15.87 4.46 -4.58
CA MET A 82 -14.56 4.86 -4.09
C MET A 82 -13.67 5.38 -5.23
N TYR A 83 -13.55 4.65 -6.34
CA TYR A 83 -12.77 5.11 -7.49
C TYR A 83 -13.37 6.34 -8.17
N SER A 84 -14.70 6.47 -8.18
CA SER A 84 -15.37 7.66 -8.71
C SER A 84 -15.08 8.90 -7.89
N GLU A 85 -14.99 8.78 -6.56
CA GLU A 85 -14.58 9.87 -5.66
C GLU A 85 -13.09 10.19 -5.87
N PHE A 86 -12.23 9.16 -5.89
CA PHE A 86 -10.81 9.31 -6.16
C PHE A 86 -10.52 10.06 -7.47
N PHE A 87 -11.12 9.69 -8.59
CA PHE A 87 -10.88 10.37 -9.87
C PHE A 87 -11.47 11.78 -9.94
N LYS A 88 -12.46 12.12 -9.10
CA LYS A 88 -12.93 13.51 -8.98
C LYS A 88 -11.91 14.39 -8.27
N ASP A 89 -11.27 13.86 -7.24
CA ASP A 89 -10.35 14.63 -6.40
C ASP A 89 -8.97 14.75 -7.04
N PHE A 90 -8.47 13.68 -7.66
CA PHE A 90 -7.10 13.58 -8.19
C PHE A 90 -7.01 13.65 -9.71
N GLY A 91 -8.13 13.53 -10.43
CA GLY A 91 -8.13 13.38 -11.88
C GLY A 91 -7.59 12.03 -12.36
N ALA A 92 -7.48 11.89 -13.68
CA ALA A 92 -6.89 10.71 -14.31
C ALA A 92 -5.37 10.89 -14.46
N PHE A 93 -4.61 9.83 -14.18
CA PHE A 93 -3.16 9.81 -14.32
C PHE A 93 -2.68 8.39 -14.66
N ASP A 94 -1.44 8.30 -15.11
CA ASP A 94 -0.81 7.03 -15.47
C ASP A 94 -0.31 6.28 -14.23
N ILE A 95 -0.60 4.99 -14.20
CA ILE A 95 -0.02 4.03 -13.26
C ILE A 95 0.70 2.93 -14.03
N ASP A 96 1.73 2.38 -13.40
CA ASP A 96 2.50 1.22 -13.86
C ASP A 96 2.36 0.12 -12.81
N VAL A 97 1.75 -1.00 -13.20
CA VAL A 97 1.49 -2.16 -12.37
C VAL A 97 2.55 -3.21 -12.67
N VAL A 98 3.48 -3.38 -11.72
CA VAL A 98 4.58 -4.34 -11.84
C VAL A 98 4.18 -5.66 -11.17
N VAL A 99 3.89 -6.67 -12.00
CA VAL A 99 3.62 -8.04 -11.53
C VAL A 99 4.92 -8.74 -11.14
N GLU A 100 5.16 -8.84 -9.84
CA GLU A 100 6.35 -9.52 -9.29
C GLU A 100 6.18 -11.04 -9.32
N SER A 101 5.06 -11.54 -8.82
CA SER A 101 4.76 -12.97 -8.78
C SER A 101 3.28 -13.28 -8.94
N ALA A 102 3.00 -14.40 -9.60
CA ALA A 102 1.66 -14.97 -9.70
C ALA A 102 1.73 -16.45 -9.28
N LYS A 103 0.98 -16.82 -8.25
CA LYS A 103 0.91 -18.17 -7.71
C LYS A 103 -0.50 -18.74 -7.93
N PRO A 104 -0.67 -19.77 -8.77
CA PRO A 104 -1.92 -20.50 -8.85
C PRO A 104 -2.32 -21.08 -7.48
N LEU A 105 -3.57 -20.88 -7.09
CA LEU A 105 -4.19 -21.44 -5.89
C LEU A 105 -5.27 -22.46 -6.31
N GLY A 106 -4.85 -23.49 -7.04
CA GLY A 106 -5.76 -24.36 -7.78
C GLY A 106 -6.04 -23.82 -9.18
N GLU A 107 -7.18 -24.20 -9.76
CA GLU A 107 -7.54 -23.85 -11.15
C GLU A 107 -8.34 -22.55 -11.28
N SER A 108 -9.01 -22.15 -10.22
CA SER A 108 -9.98 -21.06 -10.21
C SER A 108 -9.51 -19.85 -9.41
N ALA A 109 -8.28 -19.86 -8.88
CA ALA A 109 -7.73 -18.75 -8.12
C ALA A 109 -6.24 -18.53 -8.41
N ILE A 110 -5.81 -17.27 -8.39
CA ILE A 110 -4.40 -16.87 -8.50
C ILE A 110 -4.12 -15.84 -7.40
N LEU A 111 -3.05 -16.06 -6.64
CA LEU A 111 -2.48 -15.04 -5.76
C LEU A 111 -1.41 -14.26 -6.53
N GLU A 112 -1.69 -13.00 -6.79
CA GLU A 112 -0.74 -12.05 -7.34
C GLU A 112 -0.09 -11.23 -6.21
N LYS A 113 1.21 -10.96 -6.36
CA LYS A 113 1.90 -9.91 -5.61
C LYS A 113 2.64 -9.01 -6.59
N GLY A 114 2.61 -7.72 -6.31
CA GLY A 114 3.27 -6.73 -7.14
C GLY A 114 3.31 -5.37 -6.47
N SER A 115 3.61 -4.36 -7.28
CA SER A 115 3.57 -2.97 -6.87
C SER A 115 2.91 -2.10 -7.95
N VAL A 116 2.20 -1.06 -7.52
CA VAL A 116 1.72 0.00 -8.39
C VAL A 116 2.64 1.20 -8.23
N GLN A 117 3.00 1.84 -9.32
CA GLN A 117 3.74 3.09 -9.36
C GLN A 117 2.90 4.15 -10.07
N ALA A 118 2.73 5.33 -9.46
CA ALA A 118 2.17 6.49 -10.14
C ALA A 118 3.30 7.43 -10.52
N THR A 119 3.28 7.93 -11.75
CA THR A 119 4.23 8.91 -12.28
C THR A 119 3.52 10.17 -12.72
N ASP A 120 4.16 11.33 -12.59
CA ASP A 120 3.63 12.58 -13.12
C ASP A 120 3.93 12.72 -14.63
N ASP A 121 3.43 13.80 -15.23
CA ASP A 121 3.64 14.11 -16.65
C ASP A 121 5.14 14.30 -17.01
N SER A 122 6.02 14.48 -16.02
CA SER A 122 7.47 14.56 -16.22
C SER A 122 8.17 13.20 -16.18
N GLY A 123 7.45 12.13 -15.80
CA GLY A 123 7.97 10.80 -15.56
C GLY A 123 8.61 10.62 -14.17
N GLU A 124 8.44 11.59 -13.25
CA GLU A 124 8.90 11.46 -11.87
C GLU A 124 7.92 10.61 -11.06
N ARG A 125 8.43 9.71 -10.22
CA ARG A 125 7.62 8.82 -9.37
C ARG A 125 6.93 9.63 -8.27
N ILE A 126 5.61 9.70 -8.31
CA ILE A 126 4.78 10.41 -7.32
C ILE A 126 4.42 9.51 -6.14
N ARG A 127 4.12 8.24 -6.42
CA ARG A 127 3.65 7.29 -5.41
C ARG A 127 4.01 5.88 -5.80
N SER A 128 4.18 5.01 -4.81
CA SER A 128 4.15 3.59 -5.05
C SER A 128 3.63 2.81 -3.88
N THR A 129 2.94 1.72 -4.19
CA THR A 129 2.23 0.91 -3.21
C THR A 129 2.43 -0.57 -3.58
N GLU A 130 2.87 -1.38 -2.62
CA GLU A 130 2.91 -2.84 -2.77
C GLU A 130 1.49 -3.38 -2.60
N TYR A 131 1.18 -4.49 -3.26
CA TYR A 131 -0.13 -5.12 -3.11
C TYR A 131 -0.06 -6.65 -3.07
N SER A 132 -1.12 -7.24 -2.55
CA SER A 132 -1.45 -8.64 -2.75
C SER A 132 -2.89 -8.73 -3.26
N VAL A 133 -3.09 -9.43 -4.36
CA VAL A 133 -4.40 -9.58 -5.01
C VAL A 133 -4.73 -11.06 -5.12
N ILE A 134 -5.96 -11.44 -4.76
CA ILE A 134 -6.54 -12.73 -5.09
C ILE A 134 -7.47 -12.54 -6.28
N HIS A 135 -7.11 -13.13 -7.42
CA HIS A 135 -7.99 -13.26 -8.57
C HIS A 135 -8.74 -14.57 -8.48
N VAL A 136 -10.02 -14.54 -8.83
CA VAL A 136 -10.87 -15.73 -8.97
C VAL A 136 -11.47 -15.79 -10.36
N LYS A 137 -11.66 -17.00 -10.87
CA LYS A 137 -12.38 -17.21 -12.12
C LYS A 137 -13.87 -17.25 -11.82
N ASP A 138 -14.57 -16.20 -12.24
CA ASP A 138 -16.02 -16.13 -12.26
C ASP A 138 -16.49 -16.36 -13.72
N GLY A 139 -17.75 -16.73 -13.98
CA GLY A 139 -18.22 -17.12 -15.33
C GLY A 139 -17.84 -16.16 -16.47
N ASP A 140 -17.63 -14.88 -16.16
CA ASP A 140 -17.24 -13.80 -17.07
C ASP A 140 -15.72 -13.62 -17.26
N GLY A 141 -14.91 -14.49 -16.65
CA GLY A 141 -13.44 -14.45 -16.68
C GLY A 141 -12.83 -14.22 -15.31
N TRP A 142 -11.53 -13.92 -15.29
CA TRP A 142 -10.81 -13.61 -14.06
C TRP A 142 -11.24 -12.25 -13.49
N LYS A 143 -11.50 -12.22 -12.18
CA LYS A 143 -11.94 -11.06 -11.41
C LYS A 143 -11.12 -10.93 -10.12
N ILE A 144 -10.93 -9.71 -9.65
CA ILE A 144 -10.35 -9.42 -8.34
C ILE A 144 -11.38 -9.75 -7.26
N ALA A 145 -11.11 -10.76 -6.44
CA ALA A 145 -11.92 -11.09 -5.27
C ALA A 145 -11.45 -10.33 -4.02
N SER A 146 -10.14 -10.10 -3.90
CA SER A 146 -9.58 -9.34 -2.79
C SER A 146 -8.31 -8.63 -3.22
N ALA A 147 -8.13 -7.38 -2.83
CA ALA A 147 -6.86 -6.68 -2.94
C ALA A 147 -6.52 -5.99 -1.62
N ILE A 148 -5.27 -6.15 -1.19
CA ILE A 148 -4.73 -5.50 -0.01
C ILE A 148 -3.51 -4.70 -0.44
N GLU A 149 -3.55 -3.41 -0.22
CA GLU A 149 -2.43 -2.50 -0.42
C GLU A 149 -1.57 -2.38 0.85
N ARG A 150 -0.28 -2.21 0.64
CA ARG A 150 0.73 -1.97 1.67
C ARG A 150 1.66 -0.85 1.18
N SER A 151 2.12 -0.01 2.10
CA SER A 151 3.19 0.94 1.78
C SER A 151 4.37 0.16 1.18
N VAL A 152 4.96 0.64 0.08
CA VAL A 152 6.17 0.01 -0.49
C VAL A 152 7.25 0.00 0.57
N THR A 153 7.90 -1.14 0.69
CA THR A 153 9.15 -1.30 1.43
C THR A 153 10.25 -0.66 0.58
N PRO A 154 10.66 0.60 0.81
CA PRO A 154 11.75 1.19 0.05
C PRO A 154 13.04 0.44 0.41
N GLU A 155 14.10 0.54 -0.40
CA GLU A 155 15.42 0.02 -0.01
C GLU A 155 15.69 0.31 1.46
N PRO A 156 16.07 -0.69 2.29
CA PRO A 156 16.07 -0.55 3.74
C PRO A 156 16.88 0.67 4.16
N LEU A 157 16.18 1.71 4.59
CA LEU A 157 16.84 2.89 5.13
C LEU A 157 17.54 2.50 6.42
N THR A 158 18.86 2.64 6.41
CA THR A 158 19.66 2.39 7.61
C THR A 158 19.54 3.56 8.57
N LEU A 159 19.75 3.31 9.86
CA LEU A 159 19.83 4.36 10.89
C LEU A 159 20.91 5.42 10.57
N LYS A 160 21.95 5.05 9.81
CA LYS A 160 22.97 6.00 9.33
C LYS A 160 22.37 7.08 8.41
N ALA A 161 21.34 6.74 7.63
CA ALA A 161 20.68 7.66 6.73
C ALA A 161 20.01 8.83 7.45
N ILE A 162 19.55 8.61 8.69
CA ILE A 162 18.89 9.61 9.54
C ILE A 162 19.78 10.15 10.67
N ALA A 163 21.04 9.71 10.76
CA ALA A 163 21.89 10.09 11.89
C ALA A 163 22.12 11.60 12.03
N TRP A 164 21.99 12.32 10.92
CA TRP A 164 22.07 13.78 10.91
C TRP A 164 20.90 14.44 11.64
N LEU A 165 19.75 13.78 11.87
CA LEU A 165 18.63 14.32 12.64
C LEU A 165 18.88 14.39 14.15
N ALA A 166 19.94 13.74 14.65
CA ALA A 166 20.29 13.81 16.06
C ALA A 166 20.75 15.24 16.46
N GLY A 167 20.26 15.70 17.60
CA GLY A 167 20.51 17.04 18.14
C GLY A 167 19.24 17.85 18.36
N ASN A 168 19.44 19.14 18.65
CA ASN A 168 18.37 20.10 18.82
C ASN A 168 18.14 20.85 17.50
N TRP A 169 16.88 21.11 17.20
CA TRP A 169 16.46 21.81 16.00
C TRP A 169 15.35 22.79 16.35
N HIS A 170 15.27 23.85 15.56
CA HIS A 170 14.31 24.92 15.73
C HIS A 170 13.80 25.40 14.37
N ALA A 171 12.54 25.77 14.30
CA ALA A 171 11.94 26.39 13.12
C ALA A 171 10.89 27.42 13.54
N CYS A 172 10.77 28.49 12.76
CA CYS A 172 9.67 29.44 12.86
C CYS A 172 8.80 29.34 11.61
N GLY A 173 7.49 29.19 11.80
CA GLY A 173 6.52 29.16 10.72
C GLY A 173 5.36 30.13 10.94
N ALA A 174 4.42 30.12 10.00
CA ALA A 174 3.21 30.94 10.10
C ALA A 174 2.43 30.64 11.41
N ARG A 175 2.32 29.36 11.78
CA ARG A 175 1.55 28.86 12.93
C ARG A 175 2.22 29.03 14.29
N GLY A 176 3.54 29.19 14.34
CA GLY A 176 4.27 29.24 15.62
C GLY A 176 5.73 28.86 15.51
N GLU A 177 6.33 28.58 16.66
CA GLU A 177 7.69 28.08 16.80
C GLU A 177 7.68 26.58 17.04
N ILE A 178 8.60 25.87 16.41
CA ILE A 178 8.77 24.44 16.53
C ILE A 178 10.17 24.18 17.09
N THR A 179 10.26 23.32 18.09
CA THR A 179 11.53 22.78 18.60
C THR A 179 11.51 21.27 18.49
N LEU A 180 12.54 20.68 17.87
CA LEU A 180 12.77 19.23 17.91
C LEU A 180 14.00 18.92 18.75
N LYS A 181 13.93 17.90 19.59
CA LYS A 181 15.08 17.39 20.35
C LYS A 181 15.19 15.91 20.13
N ASN A 182 16.22 15.47 19.42
CA ASN A 182 16.39 14.08 19.01
C ASN A 182 17.65 13.48 19.63
N ASN A 183 17.49 12.42 20.42
CA ASN A 183 18.57 11.76 21.12
C ASN A 183 18.62 10.27 20.77
N TRP A 184 19.82 9.74 20.63
CA TRP A 184 20.00 8.30 20.42
C TRP A 184 19.68 7.54 21.71
N GLN A 185 18.73 6.61 21.63
CA GLN A 185 18.54 5.57 22.62
C GLN A 185 19.38 4.35 22.24
N GLY A 186 20.58 4.28 22.81
CA GLY A 186 21.57 3.29 22.40
C GLY A 186 22.00 3.51 20.95
N LYS A 187 21.93 2.47 20.13
CA LYS A 187 22.30 2.51 18.70
C LYS A 187 21.15 2.21 17.73
N ASN A 188 19.93 2.05 18.26
CA ASN A 188 18.81 1.46 17.53
C ASN A 188 17.67 2.44 17.25
N PHE A 189 17.51 3.45 18.10
CA PHE A 189 16.38 4.38 18.01
C PHE A 189 16.84 5.81 18.23
N LEU A 190 16.28 6.73 17.45
CA LEU A 190 16.30 8.15 17.74
C LEU A 190 14.99 8.48 18.44
N VAL A 191 15.07 8.87 19.71
CA VAL A 191 13.91 9.26 20.52
C VAL A 191 13.93 10.77 20.63
N GLY A 192 12.83 11.41 20.27
CA GLY A 192 12.76 12.84 20.34
C GLY A 192 11.41 13.41 20.72
N THR A 193 11.44 14.69 21.04
CA THR A 193 10.25 15.47 21.35
C THR A 193 10.05 16.53 20.28
N PHE A 194 8.80 16.71 19.86
CA PHE A 194 8.35 17.76 18.97
C PHE A 194 7.51 18.75 19.78
N THR A 195 8.03 19.95 20.02
CA THR A 195 7.31 21.01 20.74
C THR A 195 6.85 22.08 19.77
N LEU A 196 5.54 22.26 19.65
CA LEU A 196 4.93 23.40 18.98
C LEU A 196 4.53 24.44 20.03
N LYS A 197 4.91 25.69 19.79
CA LYS A 197 4.37 26.86 20.48
C LYS A 197 3.56 27.70 19.50
N GLY A 198 2.24 27.55 19.55
CA GLY A 198 1.31 28.21 18.65
C GLY A 198 1.13 29.70 18.97
N LYS A 199 0.95 30.54 17.94
CA LYS A 199 0.62 31.96 18.14
C LYS A 199 -0.77 32.20 18.72
N ASP A 200 -1.64 31.21 18.59
CA ASP A 200 -2.99 31.12 19.15
C ASP A 200 -3.02 30.61 20.59
N GLY A 201 -1.85 30.32 21.18
CA GLY A 201 -1.73 29.73 22.52
C GLY A 201 -1.84 28.21 22.53
N LEU A 202 -1.90 27.56 21.36
CA LEU A 202 -1.83 26.11 21.26
C LEU A 202 -0.38 25.63 21.44
N ASP A 203 -0.03 25.30 22.68
CA ASP A 203 1.25 24.68 23.02
C ASP A 203 1.07 23.17 23.18
N ARG A 204 1.86 22.38 22.43
CA ARG A 204 1.87 20.90 22.53
C ARG A 204 3.28 20.36 22.46
N THR A 205 3.52 19.23 23.12
CA THR A 205 4.82 18.54 23.08
C THR A 205 4.63 17.05 22.91
N ASP A 206 4.85 16.57 21.69
CA ASP A 206 4.65 15.18 21.33
C ASP A 206 5.96 14.41 21.37
N THR A 207 5.87 13.10 21.47
CA THR A 207 7.04 12.21 21.42
C THR A 207 7.07 11.46 20.10
N GLN A 208 8.25 11.37 19.51
CA GLN A 208 8.52 10.54 18.34
C GLN A 208 9.67 9.58 18.64
N VAL A 209 9.52 8.33 18.20
CA VAL A 209 10.60 7.34 18.17
C VAL A 209 10.81 6.96 16.72
N ILE A 210 12.06 7.04 16.23
CA ILE A 210 12.42 6.65 14.86
C ILE A 210 13.42 5.50 14.94
N GLY A 211 13.14 4.40 14.24
CA GLY A 211 14.03 3.24 14.23
C GLY A 211 13.71 2.28 13.11
N VAL A 212 14.45 1.17 13.05
CA VAL A 212 14.14 0.08 12.12
C VAL A 212 13.12 -0.84 12.79
N ASP A 213 11.96 -1.00 12.17
CA ASP A 213 10.95 -1.98 12.60
C ASP A 213 11.52 -3.40 12.37
N PRO A 214 11.70 -4.22 13.42
CA PRO A 214 12.32 -5.53 13.28
C PRO A 214 11.45 -6.54 12.51
N TYR A 215 10.14 -6.28 12.37
CA TYR A 215 9.25 -7.13 11.59
C TYR A 215 9.38 -6.87 10.08
N THR A 216 9.40 -5.60 9.68
CA THR A 216 9.45 -5.21 8.25
C THR A 216 10.86 -4.96 7.74
N GLY A 217 11.83 -4.71 8.63
CA GLY A 217 13.19 -4.30 8.26
C GLY A 217 13.29 -2.86 7.73
N THR A 218 12.21 -2.08 7.82
CA THR A 218 12.15 -0.70 7.29
C THR A 218 12.32 0.35 8.37
N LEU A 219 12.76 1.54 7.97
CA LEU A 219 12.77 2.68 8.86
C LEU A 219 11.34 3.19 9.07
N ARG A 220 10.94 3.28 10.33
CA ARG A 220 9.60 3.68 10.77
C ARG A 220 9.71 4.67 11.92
N SER A 221 8.74 5.57 12.00
CA SER A 221 8.51 6.38 13.19
C SER A 221 7.23 5.96 13.91
N TRP A 222 7.25 6.04 15.24
CA TRP A 222 6.09 5.95 16.13
C TRP A 222 5.91 7.31 16.79
N ILE A 223 4.67 7.79 16.81
CA ILE A 223 4.31 9.12 17.28
C ILE A 223 3.30 8.98 18.40
N PHE A 224 3.52 9.73 19.48
CA PHE A 224 2.67 9.79 20.65
C PHE A 224 2.35 11.25 20.89
N ASP A 225 1.15 11.66 20.50
CA ASP A 225 0.68 13.02 20.69
C ASP A 225 0.38 13.25 22.18
N SER A 226 0.67 14.45 22.67
CA SER A 226 0.51 14.79 24.10
C SER A 226 -0.93 14.81 24.60
N ASP A 227 -1.89 14.91 23.68
CA ASP A 227 -3.32 14.80 23.92
C ASP A 227 -3.81 13.35 24.00
N GLY A 228 -2.95 12.36 23.72
CA GLY A 228 -3.32 10.94 23.74
C GLY A 228 -3.53 10.33 22.35
N GLY A 229 -3.35 11.11 21.28
CA GLY A 229 -3.25 10.59 19.92
C GLY A 229 -2.03 9.68 19.72
N VAL A 230 -2.12 8.77 18.75
CA VAL A 230 -1.03 7.87 18.38
C VAL A 230 -0.90 7.76 16.87
N GLY A 231 0.30 7.50 16.38
CA GLY A 231 0.51 7.29 14.97
C GLY A 231 1.81 6.63 14.60
N THR A 232 1.95 6.40 13.30
CA THR A 232 3.13 5.84 12.67
C THR A 232 3.51 6.65 11.43
N GLY A 233 4.77 6.52 11.00
CA GLY A 233 5.24 7.05 9.74
C GLY A 233 6.14 6.05 9.04
N ASP A 234 5.86 5.74 7.79
CA ASP A 234 6.68 4.87 6.95
C ASP A 234 7.66 5.73 6.12
N TRP A 235 8.97 5.54 6.30
CA TRP A 235 9.98 6.42 5.69
C TRP A 235 10.50 5.84 4.37
N CYS A 236 10.50 6.66 3.33
CA CYS A 236 11.09 6.35 2.03
C CYS A 236 11.97 7.49 1.50
N ARG A 237 12.71 7.21 0.42
CA ARG A 237 13.45 8.21 -0.35
C ARG A 237 12.79 8.42 -1.69
N ASP A 238 12.75 9.66 -2.14
CA ASP A 238 12.26 10.07 -3.47
C ASP A 238 13.38 10.68 -4.35
N GLY A 239 14.64 10.47 -3.97
CA GLY A 239 15.81 11.03 -4.65
C GLY A 239 16.18 12.45 -4.20
N LYS A 240 15.25 13.23 -3.63
CA LYS A 240 15.52 14.60 -3.12
C LYS A 240 15.70 14.63 -1.60
N GLY A 241 15.09 13.70 -0.88
CA GLY A 241 15.21 13.63 0.57
C GLY A 241 14.51 12.41 1.15
N PHE A 242 13.84 12.61 2.28
CA PHE A 242 12.89 11.64 2.82
C PHE A 242 11.46 12.08 2.53
N VAL A 243 10.62 11.09 2.30
CA VAL A 243 9.16 11.20 2.29
C VAL A 243 8.66 10.25 3.35
N ILE A 244 7.69 10.69 4.15
CA ILE A 244 7.14 9.91 5.25
C ILE A 244 5.63 9.88 5.07
N ASP A 245 5.08 8.69 4.84
CA ASP A 245 3.62 8.52 4.84
C ASP A 245 3.18 8.32 6.29
N VAL A 246 2.49 9.33 6.84
CA VAL A 246 2.08 9.39 8.25
C VAL A 246 0.63 8.99 8.39
N LYS A 247 0.34 8.18 9.41
CA LYS A 247 -1.01 7.79 9.82
C LYS A 247 -1.16 8.05 11.31
N ARG A 248 -2.23 8.74 11.70
CA ARG A 248 -2.53 9.06 13.10
C ARG A 248 -3.98 8.79 13.43
N VAL A 249 -4.22 8.57 14.71
CA VAL A 249 -5.54 8.56 15.33
C VAL A 249 -5.49 9.54 16.49
N THR A 250 -6.38 10.52 16.50
CA THR A 250 -6.49 11.51 17.58
C THR A 250 -7.08 10.89 18.85
N GLU A 251 -7.05 11.61 19.98
CA GLU A 251 -7.70 11.15 21.22
C GLU A 251 -9.21 10.90 21.04
N GLU A 252 -9.85 11.60 20.12
CA GLU A 252 -11.27 11.46 19.79
C GLU A 252 -11.56 10.31 18.81
N GLY A 253 -10.51 9.61 18.36
CA GLY A 253 -10.62 8.49 17.42
C GLY A 253 -10.69 8.91 15.95
N LEU A 254 -10.51 10.20 15.64
CA LEU A 254 -10.46 10.68 14.25
C LEU A 254 -9.18 10.17 13.57
N ARG A 255 -9.32 9.64 12.37
CA ARG A 255 -8.19 9.18 11.57
C ARG A 255 -7.61 10.36 10.80
N SER A 256 -6.28 10.43 10.73
CA SER A 256 -5.60 11.41 9.88
C SER A 256 -4.46 10.76 9.12
N THR A 257 -4.25 11.22 7.90
CA THR A 257 -3.08 10.87 7.10
C THR A 257 -2.43 12.12 6.53
N CYS A 258 -1.12 12.07 6.30
CA CYS A 258 -0.42 13.09 5.53
C CYS A 258 0.88 12.52 4.97
N ARG A 259 1.47 13.27 4.05
CA ARG A 259 2.82 13.03 3.55
C ARG A 259 3.77 14.12 4.00
N ASP A 260 4.76 13.74 4.79
CA ASP A 260 5.81 14.64 5.25
C ASP A 260 7.06 14.54 4.38
N TYR A 261 7.59 15.68 3.96
CA TYR A 261 8.80 15.79 3.15
C TYR A 261 9.92 16.42 3.96
N LEU A 262 11.03 15.70 4.14
CA LEU A 262 12.23 16.21 4.81
C LEU A 262 13.37 16.33 3.81
N ARG A 263 13.81 17.55 3.51
CA ARG A 263 14.90 17.82 2.56
C ARG A 263 16.11 18.39 3.27
N ARG A 264 17.13 17.55 3.46
CA ARG A 264 18.40 18.02 4.03
C ARG A 264 19.06 19.00 3.07
N GLN A 265 19.39 20.18 3.57
CA GLN A 265 20.11 21.20 2.81
C GLN A 265 21.62 21.10 3.10
N ASP A 266 21.98 21.02 4.39
CA ASP A 266 23.36 20.87 4.86
C ASP A 266 23.40 20.19 6.26
N ASP A 267 24.51 20.33 6.98
CA ASP A 267 24.68 19.78 8.34
C ASP A 267 23.91 20.56 9.42
N GLY A 268 23.51 21.79 9.11
CA GLY A 268 22.86 22.72 10.03
C GLY A 268 21.40 23.00 9.68
N SER A 269 20.87 22.49 8.56
CA SER A 269 19.49 22.77 8.16
C SER A 269 18.86 21.74 7.24
N PHE A 270 17.52 21.66 7.32
CA PHE A 270 16.67 20.93 6.40
C PHE A 270 15.33 21.67 6.22
N THR A 271 14.58 21.35 5.17
CA THR A 271 13.20 21.83 5.02
C THR A 271 12.19 20.75 5.37
N TRP A 272 11.04 21.18 5.87
CA TRP A 272 9.89 20.32 6.14
C TRP A 272 8.63 20.90 5.51
N LYS A 273 7.86 20.05 4.82
CA LYS A 273 6.54 20.35 4.28
C LYS A 273 5.62 19.14 4.48
N SER A 274 4.37 19.36 4.83
CA SER A 274 3.32 18.34 4.83
C SER A 274 2.33 18.59 3.70
N THR A 275 1.94 17.54 3.00
CA THR A 275 0.93 17.56 1.93
C THR A 275 -0.07 16.42 2.09
N GLU A 276 -1.09 16.38 1.23
CA GLU A 276 -2.09 15.28 1.22
C GLU A 276 -2.69 15.08 2.62
N ILE A 277 -2.95 16.18 3.33
CA ILE A 277 -3.40 16.15 4.72
C ILE A 277 -4.88 15.80 4.71
N ASP A 278 -5.22 14.62 5.21
CA ASP A 278 -6.60 14.16 5.38
C ASP A 278 -6.92 14.00 6.86
N VAL A 279 -8.12 14.41 7.27
CA VAL A 279 -8.69 14.14 8.60
C VAL A 279 -10.12 13.61 8.40
N ASP A 280 -10.31 12.34 8.68
CA ASP A 280 -11.59 11.61 8.55
C ASP A 280 -12.28 11.77 7.17
N GLY A 281 -11.47 11.86 6.10
CA GLY A 281 -11.95 12.07 4.73
C GLY A 281 -12.07 13.54 4.31
N GLU A 282 -11.75 14.50 5.18
CA GLU A 282 -11.65 15.91 4.84
C GLU A 282 -10.20 16.29 4.48
N LEU A 283 -9.99 16.67 3.21
CA LEU A 283 -8.70 17.18 2.73
C LEU A 283 -8.47 18.61 3.21
N LEU A 284 -7.37 18.80 3.93
CA LEU A 284 -6.87 20.08 4.40
C LEU A 284 -5.79 20.63 3.47
N PRO A 285 -5.57 21.97 3.43
CA PRO A 285 -4.50 22.56 2.64
C PRO A 285 -3.11 22.09 3.08
N ASP A 286 -2.22 21.90 2.10
CA ASP A 286 -0.78 21.74 2.31
C ASP A 286 -0.21 22.80 3.25
N THR A 287 0.82 22.43 4.01
CA THR A 287 1.58 23.42 4.78
C THR A 287 2.50 24.23 3.87
N GLU A 288 2.87 25.42 4.33
CA GLU A 288 4.07 26.08 3.81
C GLU A 288 5.30 25.22 4.08
N GLU A 289 6.30 25.32 3.20
CA GLU A 289 7.60 24.74 3.47
C GLU A 289 8.32 25.59 4.53
N ILE A 290 8.73 24.95 5.63
CA ILE A 290 9.47 25.60 6.71
C ILE A 290 10.92 25.17 6.69
N LYS A 291 11.83 26.11 6.92
CA LYS A 291 13.23 25.82 7.16
C LYS A 291 13.42 25.48 8.64
N VAL A 292 14.03 24.33 8.89
CA VAL A 292 14.43 23.86 10.20
C VAL A 292 15.94 24.00 10.33
N GLU A 293 16.37 24.66 11.39
CA GLU A 293 17.77 24.99 11.65
C GLU A 293 18.23 24.31 12.93
N LYS A 294 19.50 23.91 12.96
CA LYS A 294 20.12 23.29 14.13
C LYS A 294 20.22 24.33 15.25
N ALA A 295 19.75 23.96 16.43
CA ALA A 295 19.85 24.76 17.63
C ALA A 295 21.05 24.30 18.48
N GLU A 296 21.66 25.24 19.20
CA GLU A 296 22.74 24.97 20.17
C GLU A 296 22.28 24.07 21.34
#